data_AF-A0A318EDY0-F1
#
_entry.id   AF-A0A318EDY0-F1
#
_cell.length_a   1.000
_cell.length_b   1.000
_cell.length_c   1.000
_cell.angle_alpha   90.00
_cell.angle_beta   90.00
_cell.angle_gamma   90.00
#
_symmetry.space_group_name_H-M   'P 1'
#
loop_
_entity.id
_entity.type
_entity.pdbx_description
1 polymer ?
#
loop_
_entity_poly.entity_id
_entity_poly.type
_entity_poly.pdbx_seq_one_letter_code
_entity_poly.pdbx_strand_id
1 'polypeptide(L)'
;MALAVSLILLLVVTLIGLAAARGTTAQQRMSANFYDREIAFQNAEAGLREAANILPVIGTTARDCWSGTLVDGCPINPFAATTTNLQPTDIRTVAGSAYAKHANAAGAPQFVVEDMGEFPDPDTDTGFDQTANSFQYNAQGTTIQSRYYRITARSGDPATTVDRSTVTLQAYYKR
;
A
#
# COMPACT_ATOMS: atom_id res chain seq x y z
N MET A 1 13.16 18.06 63.65
CA MET A 1 12.88 16.85 62.84
C MET A 1 11.76 17.03 61.81
N ALA A 2 10.77 17.92 62.01
CA ALA A 2 9.66 18.13 61.08
C ALA A 2 10.05 18.59 59.65
N LEU A 3 11.12 19.39 59.52
CA LEU A 3 11.65 19.82 58.21
C LEU A 3 12.19 18.65 57.37
N ALA A 4 12.85 17.67 58.00
CA ALA A 4 13.38 16.51 57.28
C ALA A 4 12.26 15.60 56.77
N VAL A 5 11.22 15.37 57.58
CA VAL A 5 10.07 14.53 57.21
C VAL A 5 9.25 15.17 56.08
N SER A 6 9.02 16.48 56.13
CA SER A 6 8.29 17.21 55.07
C SER A 6 9.04 17.19 53.73
N LEU A 7 10.37 17.34 53.75
CA LEU A 7 11.19 17.30 52.54
C LEU A 7 11.24 15.91 51.92
N ILE A 8 11.29 14.85 52.73
CA ILE A 8 11.20 13.45 52.26
C ILE A 8 9.83 13.18 51.63
N LEU A 9 8.75 13.60 52.27
CA LEU A 9 7.40 13.41 51.73
C LEU A 9 7.20 14.14 50.40
N LEU A 10 7.67 15.39 50.29
CA LEU A 10 7.61 16.14 49.05
C LEU A 10 8.41 15.43 47.94
N LEU A 11 9.61 14.94 48.25
CA LEU A 11 10.43 14.19 47.30
C LEU A 11 9.73 12.92 46.82
N VAL A 12 9.14 12.13 47.72
CA VAL A 12 8.40 10.91 47.35
C VAL A 12 7.23 11.24 46.41
N VAL A 13 6.45 12.27 46.70
CA VAL A 13 5.33 12.69 45.85
C VAL A 13 5.83 13.15 44.47
N THR A 14 6.93 13.91 44.40
CA THR A 14 7.50 14.33 43.10
C THR A 14 7.99 13.16 42.26
N LEU A 15 8.60 12.13 42.86
CA LEU A 15 9.06 10.93 42.15
C LEU A 15 7.89 10.11 41.61
N ILE A 16 6.81 9.97 42.37
CA ILE A 16 5.58 9.32 41.91
C ILE A 16 4.96 10.09 40.75
N GLY A 17 4.88 11.43 40.87
CA GLY A 17 4.40 12.29 39.79
C GLY A 17 5.23 12.16 38.50
N LEU A 18 6.55 12.13 38.61
CA LEU A 18 7.45 11.95 37.47
C LEU A 18 7.33 10.57 36.83
N ALA A 19 7.19 9.51 37.65
CA ALA A 19 6.99 8.15 37.16
C ALA A 19 5.68 8.02 36.37
N ALA A 20 4.59 8.61 36.87
CA ALA A 20 3.31 8.67 36.15
C ALA A 20 3.43 9.44 34.82
N ALA A 21 4.10 10.60 34.83
CA ALA A 21 4.30 11.43 33.64
C ALA A 21 5.14 10.73 32.55
N ARG A 22 6.12 9.89 32.94
CA ARG A 22 6.88 9.07 31.99
C ARG A 22 5.98 8.03 31.30
N GLY A 23 5.07 7.41 32.06
CA GLY A 23 4.10 6.45 31.52
C GLY A 23 3.16 7.08 30.49
N THR A 24 2.60 8.24 30.80
CA THR A 24 1.72 8.96 29.86
C THR A 24 2.47 9.42 28.61
N THR A 25 3.71 9.89 28.75
CA THR A 25 4.54 10.30 27.59
C THR A 25 4.82 9.12 26.66
N ALA A 26 5.09 7.93 27.21
CA ALA A 26 5.30 6.73 26.39
C ALA A 26 4.04 6.32 25.62
N GLN A 27 2.88 6.37 26.28
CA GLN A 27 1.58 6.11 25.65
C GLN A 27 1.26 7.12 24.56
N GLN A 28 1.51 8.42 24.79
CA GLN A 28 1.31 9.47 23.79
C GLN A 28 2.16 9.25 22.53
N ARG A 29 3.43 8.87 22.69
CA ARG A 29 4.30 8.54 21.54
C ARG A 29 3.79 7.33 20.78
N MET A 30 3.32 6.30 21.49
CA MET A 30 2.72 5.12 20.86
C MET A 30 1.46 5.49 20.05
N SER A 31 0.54 6.26 20.65
CA SER A 31 -0.66 6.75 19.96
C SER A 31 -0.32 7.64 18.76
N ALA A 32 0.70 8.50 18.88
CA ALA A 32 1.15 9.34 17.77
C ALA A 32 1.71 8.50 16.60
N ASN A 33 2.48 7.45 16.88
CA ASN A 33 3.00 6.55 15.85
C ASN A 33 1.89 5.75 15.16
N PHE A 34 0.88 5.29 15.91
CA PHE A 34 -0.29 4.62 15.31
C PHE A 34 -1.07 5.58 14.41
N TYR A 35 -1.31 6.80 14.88
CA TYR A 35 -2.01 7.82 14.11
C TYR A 35 -1.25 8.21 12.81
N ASP A 36 0.08 8.31 12.86
CA ASP A 36 0.91 8.52 11.67
C ASP A 36 0.73 7.38 10.64
N ARG A 37 0.77 6.13 11.12
CA ARG A 37 0.58 4.95 10.26
C ARG A 37 -0.82 4.90 9.64
N GLU A 38 -1.86 5.29 10.37
CA GLU A 38 -3.23 5.38 9.85
C GLU A 38 -3.34 6.41 8.73
N ILE A 39 -2.74 7.60 8.89
CA ILE A 39 -2.69 8.61 7.82
C ILE A 39 -1.93 8.07 6.60
N ALA A 40 -0.79 7.41 6.82
CA ALA A 40 -0.02 6.80 5.75
C ALA A 40 -0.85 5.73 5.01
N PHE A 41 -1.63 4.92 5.72
CA PHE A 41 -2.53 3.94 5.13
C PHE A 41 -3.62 4.61 4.27
N GLN A 42 -4.29 5.64 4.79
CA GLN A 42 -5.31 6.40 4.03
C GLN A 42 -4.74 7.03 2.76
N ASN A 43 -3.51 7.58 2.83
CA ASN A 43 -2.82 8.08 1.64
C ASN A 43 -2.56 6.96 0.62
N ALA A 44 -2.00 5.83 1.05
CA ALA A 44 -1.73 4.71 0.16
C ALA A 44 -3.02 4.18 -0.49
N GLU A 45 -4.12 4.12 0.27
CA GLU A 45 -5.45 3.75 -0.23
C GLU A 45 -5.95 4.75 -1.27
N ALA A 46 -5.77 6.06 -1.04
CA ALA A 46 -6.12 7.07 -2.04
C ALA A 46 -5.33 6.89 -3.34
N GLY A 47 -4.04 6.54 -3.26
CA GLY A 47 -3.24 6.18 -4.44
C GLY A 47 -3.76 4.97 -5.18
N LEU A 48 -4.19 3.94 -4.45
CA LEU A 48 -4.75 2.73 -5.02
C LEU A 48 -6.12 2.98 -5.69
N ARG A 49 -6.98 3.78 -5.06
CA ARG A 49 -8.28 4.19 -5.61
C ARG A 49 -8.12 5.05 -6.86
N GLU A 50 -7.20 6.02 -6.85
CA GLU A 50 -6.96 6.86 -8.03
C GLU A 50 -6.40 6.05 -9.19
N ALA A 51 -5.43 5.18 -8.93
CA ALA A 51 -4.90 4.25 -9.92
C ALA A 51 -6.03 3.40 -10.53
N ALA A 52 -6.95 2.91 -9.70
CA ALA A 52 -8.10 2.13 -10.16
C ALA A 52 -9.07 2.93 -11.02
N ASN A 53 -9.27 4.23 -10.74
CA ASN A 53 -10.11 5.09 -11.56
C ASN A 53 -9.50 5.34 -12.95
N ILE A 54 -8.17 5.38 -13.06
CA ILE A 54 -7.46 5.64 -14.33
C ILE A 54 -7.03 4.36 -15.07
N LEU A 55 -7.29 3.18 -14.49
CA LEU A 55 -7.03 1.88 -15.10
C LEU A 55 -7.69 1.62 -16.49
N PRO A 56 -8.64 2.45 -17.02
CA PRO A 56 -9.08 2.31 -18.41
C PRO A 56 -8.40 3.26 -19.43
N VAL A 57 -7.46 4.12 -19.03
CA VAL A 57 -6.85 5.12 -19.93
C VAL A 57 -5.56 4.58 -20.58
N ILE A 58 -5.46 4.65 -21.91
CA ILE A 58 -4.26 4.25 -22.67
C ILE A 58 -3.03 5.00 -22.12
N GLY A 59 -1.98 4.24 -21.82
CA GLY A 59 -0.70 4.79 -21.34
C GLY A 59 -0.62 5.00 -19.83
N THR A 60 -1.52 4.43 -19.01
CA THR A 60 -1.39 4.41 -17.54
C THR A 60 -0.59 3.22 -17.01
N THR A 61 -0.47 2.16 -17.82
CA THR A 61 0.39 1.01 -17.53
C THR A 61 1.85 1.41 -17.57
N ALA A 62 2.52 1.29 -16.42
CA ALA A 62 3.95 1.51 -16.28
C ALA A 62 4.76 0.35 -16.88
N ARG A 63 4.30 -0.89 -16.67
CA ARG A 63 5.02 -2.08 -17.12
C ARG A 63 4.08 -3.17 -17.60
N ASP A 64 4.51 -3.85 -18.65
CA ASP A 64 3.89 -5.08 -19.14
C ASP A 64 4.65 -6.28 -18.56
N CYS A 65 4.00 -6.98 -17.63
CA CYS A 65 4.52 -8.17 -16.98
C CYS A 65 4.09 -9.48 -17.68
N TRP A 66 3.37 -9.40 -18.80
CA TRP A 66 2.87 -10.53 -19.55
C TRP A 66 3.76 -10.92 -20.73
N SER A 67 4.27 -9.93 -21.48
CA SER A 67 5.03 -10.17 -22.72
C SER A 67 6.42 -10.79 -22.53
N GLY A 68 6.86 -11.00 -21.30
CA GLY A 68 8.15 -11.65 -20.98
C GLY A 68 9.38 -10.80 -21.36
N THR A 69 9.20 -9.51 -21.69
CA THR A 69 10.28 -8.61 -22.11
C THR A 69 11.06 -8.00 -20.95
N LEU A 70 10.60 -8.19 -19.71
CA LEU A 70 11.26 -7.65 -18.51
C LEU A 70 12.39 -8.57 -18.05
N VAL A 71 13.61 -8.03 -18.01
CA VAL A 71 14.85 -8.76 -17.66
C VAL A 71 14.83 -9.30 -16.22
N ASP A 72 14.20 -8.58 -15.29
CA ASP A 72 14.06 -8.99 -13.88
C ASP A 72 12.72 -9.67 -13.57
N GLY A 73 11.92 -9.96 -14.61
CA GLY A 73 10.52 -10.33 -14.46
C GLY A 73 9.68 -9.18 -13.87
N CYS A 74 8.63 -9.55 -13.13
CA CYS A 74 7.68 -8.62 -12.53
C CYS A 74 7.77 -8.65 -11.00
N PRO A 75 8.77 -7.97 -10.39
CA PRO A 75 9.02 -8.07 -8.95
C PRO A 75 7.80 -7.63 -8.15
N ILE A 76 7.53 -8.31 -7.03
CA ILE A 76 6.35 -8.03 -6.18
C ILE A 76 6.29 -6.56 -5.76
N ASN A 77 7.45 -5.98 -5.44
CA ASN A 77 7.57 -4.56 -5.11
C ASN A 77 8.17 -3.78 -6.29
N PRO A 78 7.37 -3.05 -7.09
CA PRO A 78 7.88 -2.24 -8.18
C PRO A 78 8.82 -1.12 -7.71
N PHE A 79 8.71 -0.67 -6.46
CA PHE A 79 9.53 0.41 -5.91
C PHE A 79 10.91 -0.07 -5.39
N ALA A 80 11.22 -1.37 -5.50
CA ALA A 80 12.51 -1.88 -5.07
C ALA A 80 13.64 -1.35 -5.97
N ALA A 81 14.79 -1.04 -5.38
CA ALA A 81 15.97 -0.55 -6.10
C ALA A 81 16.52 -1.57 -7.11
N THR A 82 16.17 -2.85 -6.96
CA THR A 82 16.53 -3.94 -7.88
C THR A 82 15.65 -3.99 -9.12
N THR A 83 14.63 -3.12 -9.22
CA THR A 83 13.70 -3.14 -10.36
C THR A 83 14.32 -2.38 -11.53
N THR A 84 14.80 -3.10 -12.54
CA THR A 84 15.21 -2.48 -13.80
C THR A 84 13.98 -2.05 -14.61
N ASN A 85 14.17 -1.07 -15.50
CA ASN A 85 13.13 -0.58 -16.42
C ASN A 85 11.89 0.05 -15.75
N LEU A 86 11.96 0.45 -14.47
CA LEU A 86 11.01 1.40 -13.91
C LEU A 86 11.59 2.81 -14.05
N GLN A 87 11.02 3.61 -14.94
CA GLN A 87 11.42 5.00 -15.12
C GLN A 87 10.76 5.87 -14.04
N PRO A 88 11.36 7.02 -13.67
CA PRO A 88 10.72 7.95 -12.74
C PRO A 88 9.32 8.41 -13.16
N THR A 89 9.04 8.42 -14.47
CA THR A 89 7.73 8.77 -15.06
C THR A 89 6.66 7.71 -14.86
N ASP A 90 7.06 6.47 -14.60
CA ASP A 90 6.16 5.34 -14.37
C ASP A 90 5.58 5.36 -12.94
N ILE A 91 6.30 6.01 -12.02
CA ILE A 91 5.84 6.27 -10.66
C ILE A 91 4.98 7.53 -10.70
N ARG A 92 3.66 7.35 -10.67
CA ARG A 92 2.71 8.46 -10.72
C ARG A 92 2.40 8.97 -9.34
N THR A 93 2.46 10.28 -9.17
CA THR A 93 2.01 10.95 -7.95
C THR A 93 0.56 11.36 -8.13
N VAL A 94 -0.29 11.05 -7.14
CA VAL A 94 -1.70 11.45 -7.16
C VAL A 94 -1.82 12.96 -7.16
N ALA A 95 -2.59 13.49 -8.10
CA ALA A 95 -2.82 14.92 -8.20
C ALA A 95 -3.64 15.42 -6.99
N GLY A 96 -3.32 16.61 -6.49
CA GLY A 96 -4.05 17.23 -5.37
C GLY A 96 -5.53 17.49 -5.65
N SER A 97 -5.91 17.55 -6.93
CA SER A 97 -7.31 17.64 -7.38
C SER A 97 -8.09 16.34 -7.23
N ALA A 98 -7.42 15.19 -7.29
CA ALA A 98 -8.03 13.87 -7.10
C ALA A 98 -8.07 13.48 -5.62
N TYR A 99 -7.01 13.85 -4.87
CA TYR A 99 -6.93 13.61 -3.44
C TYR A 99 -6.10 14.69 -2.74
N ALA A 100 -6.73 15.39 -1.79
CA ALA A 100 -6.02 16.29 -0.89
C ALA A 100 -5.45 15.49 0.29
N LYS A 101 -4.13 15.35 0.34
CA LYS A 101 -3.45 14.68 1.45
C LYS A 101 -3.74 15.37 2.78
N HIS A 102 -3.80 14.59 3.86
CA HIS A 102 -3.93 15.12 5.21
C HIS A 102 -2.74 16.05 5.55
N ALA A 103 -2.95 17.07 6.38
CA ALA A 103 -1.89 18.04 6.71
C ALA A 103 -0.64 17.39 7.35
N ASN A 104 -0.86 16.34 8.16
CA ASN A 104 0.21 15.60 8.82
C ASN A 104 0.83 14.50 7.93
N ALA A 105 0.40 14.35 6.68
CA ALA A 105 0.96 13.39 5.74
C ALA A 105 2.36 13.81 5.27
N ALA A 106 3.32 12.88 5.36
CA ALA A 106 4.71 13.12 4.97
C ALA A 106 4.89 13.42 3.47
N GLY A 107 4.05 12.86 2.60
CA GLY A 107 4.13 13.03 1.14
C GLY A 107 2.77 12.90 0.47
N ALA A 108 2.71 13.21 -0.83
CA ALA A 108 1.57 12.84 -1.66
C ALA A 108 1.68 11.35 -2.05
N PRO A 109 0.56 10.61 -2.11
CA PRO A 109 0.62 9.20 -2.45
C PRO A 109 1.07 8.99 -3.89
N GLN A 110 1.74 7.86 -4.12
CA GLN A 110 2.27 7.47 -5.41
C GLN A 110 1.84 6.06 -5.76
N PHE A 111 1.73 5.74 -7.04
CA PHE A 111 1.34 4.41 -7.49
C PHE A 111 2.04 4.02 -8.78
N VAL A 112 2.10 2.72 -9.02
CA VAL A 112 2.58 2.08 -10.25
C VAL A 112 1.52 1.07 -10.67
N VAL A 113 1.21 1.05 -11.96
CA VAL A 113 0.26 0.12 -12.58
C VAL A 113 1.03 -0.86 -13.45
N GLU A 114 0.92 -2.15 -13.15
CA GLU A 114 1.55 -3.23 -13.91
C GLU A 114 0.46 -4.05 -14.60
N ASP A 115 0.60 -4.28 -15.90
CA ASP A 115 -0.26 -5.20 -16.64
C ASP A 115 0.25 -6.62 -16.40
N MET A 116 -0.59 -7.47 -15.80
CA MET A 116 -0.26 -8.85 -15.48
C MET A 116 -0.64 -9.80 -16.61
N GLY A 117 -1.36 -9.31 -17.63
CA GLY A 117 -1.81 -10.08 -18.78
C GLY A 117 -3.20 -10.67 -18.64
N GLU A 118 -3.51 -11.59 -19.54
CA GLU A 118 -4.82 -12.20 -19.68
C GLU A 118 -4.87 -13.55 -18.97
N PHE A 119 -5.82 -13.69 -18.04
CA PHE A 119 -6.06 -14.92 -17.32
C PHE A 119 -7.52 -15.35 -17.47
N PRO A 120 -7.83 -16.66 -17.38
CA PRO A 120 -9.21 -17.14 -17.39
C PRO A 120 -10.02 -16.50 -16.26
N ASP A 121 -11.18 -15.93 -16.59
CA ASP A 121 -12.06 -15.28 -15.62
C ASP A 121 -12.95 -16.32 -14.92
N PRO A 122 -12.74 -16.58 -13.62
CA PRO A 122 -13.50 -17.60 -12.89
C PRO A 122 -14.99 -17.27 -12.81
N ASP A 123 -15.40 -16.00 -12.94
CA ASP A 123 -16.81 -15.60 -12.91
C ASP A 123 -17.57 -16.04 -14.18
N THR A 124 -16.82 -16.42 -15.22
CA THR A 124 -17.38 -16.88 -16.51
C THR A 124 -17.09 -18.35 -16.79
N ASP A 125 -16.47 -19.02 -15.84
CA ASP A 125 -16.25 -20.45 -15.92
C ASP A 125 -17.60 -21.17 -15.93
N THR A 126 -17.83 -21.94 -16.99
CA THR A 126 -19.05 -22.73 -17.16
C THR A 126 -19.04 -24.00 -16.31
N GLY A 127 -17.99 -24.22 -15.52
CA GLY A 127 -17.79 -25.42 -14.71
C GLY A 127 -17.56 -26.66 -15.57
N PHE A 128 -17.16 -26.47 -16.83
CA PHE A 128 -17.01 -27.54 -17.81
C PHE A 128 -16.06 -28.64 -17.31
N ASP A 129 -14.95 -28.28 -16.66
CA ASP A 129 -13.99 -29.24 -16.11
C ASP A 129 -14.60 -30.16 -15.04
N GLN A 130 -15.73 -29.77 -14.44
CA GLN A 130 -16.46 -30.54 -13.43
C GLN A 130 -17.53 -31.46 -14.03
N THR A 131 -17.63 -31.53 -15.35
CA THR A 131 -18.68 -32.30 -16.05
C THR A 131 -18.16 -33.65 -16.57
N ALA A 132 -19.05 -34.63 -16.75
CA ALA A 132 -18.68 -35.95 -17.29
C ALA A 132 -18.19 -35.89 -18.75
N ASN A 133 -18.49 -34.82 -19.47
CA ASN A 133 -18.05 -34.57 -20.84
C ASN A 133 -16.70 -33.84 -20.94
N SER A 134 -16.05 -33.46 -19.83
CA SER A 134 -14.72 -32.84 -19.87
C SER A 134 -13.62 -33.74 -20.46
N PHE A 135 -13.83 -35.05 -20.44
CA PHE A 135 -12.91 -36.05 -21.02
C PHE A 135 -13.26 -36.47 -22.46
N GLN A 136 -14.27 -35.86 -23.08
CA GLN A 136 -14.63 -36.17 -24.46
C GLN A 136 -13.68 -35.48 -25.45
N TYR A 137 -13.32 -36.18 -26.52
CA TYR A 137 -12.46 -35.64 -27.58
C TYR A 137 -13.12 -34.41 -28.23
N ASN A 138 -12.39 -33.28 -28.29
CA ASN A 138 -12.85 -31.97 -28.77
C ASN A 138 -13.97 -31.29 -27.95
N ALA A 139 -14.26 -31.75 -26.73
CA ALA A 139 -15.11 -30.99 -25.82
C ALA A 139 -14.23 -29.92 -25.13
N GLN A 140 -14.63 -28.65 -25.21
CA GLN A 140 -13.95 -27.54 -24.55
C GLN A 140 -14.97 -26.68 -23.80
N GLY A 141 -14.64 -26.35 -22.56
CA GLY A 141 -15.32 -25.30 -21.81
C GLY A 141 -14.98 -23.93 -22.36
N THR A 142 -15.95 -23.04 -22.37
CA THR A 142 -15.70 -21.63 -22.69
C THR A 142 -15.51 -20.87 -21.39
N THR A 143 -14.33 -20.29 -21.22
CA THR A 143 -14.04 -19.26 -20.20
C THR A 143 -13.51 -18.05 -20.95
N ILE A 144 -14.06 -16.87 -20.70
CA ILE A 144 -13.48 -15.66 -21.29
C ILE A 144 -12.18 -15.33 -20.57
N GLN A 145 -11.18 -14.86 -21.32
CA GLN A 145 -9.98 -14.32 -20.72
C GLN A 145 -10.21 -12.85 -20.38
N SER A 146 -9.90 -12.48 -19.14
CA SER A 146 -9.95 -11.10 -18.66
C SER A 146 -8.54 -10.62 -18.39
N ARG A 147 -8.26 -9.35 -18.70
CA ARG A 147 -6.94 -8.75 -18.46
C ARG A 147 -6.86 -8.24 -17.02
N TYR A 148 -5.81 -8.65 -16.31
CA TYR A 148 -5.58 -8.30 -14.91
C TYR A 148 -4.46 -7.28 -14.79
N TYR A 149 -4.64 -6.32 -13.90
CA TYR A 149 -3.65 -5.31 -13.56
C TYR A 149 -3.30 -5.42 -12.09
N ARG A 150 -2.03 -5.24 -11.77
CA ARG A 150 -1.55 -5.12 -10.40
C ARG A 150 -1.20 -3.67 -10.13
N ILE A 151 -1.93 -3.07 -9.20
CA ILE A 151 -1.62 -1.72 -8.72
C ILE A 151 -0.83 -1.86 -7.44
N THR A 152 0.33 -1.19 -7.39
CA THR A 152 1.06 -1.01 -6.15
C THR A 152 1.09 0.48 -5.82
N ALA A 153 0.51 0.85 -4.68
CA ALA A 153 0.46 2.23 -4.20
C ALA A 153 1.27 2.38 -2.91
N ARG A 154 1.92 3.52 -2.72
CA ARG A 154 2.66 3.89 -1.51
C ARG A 154 2.20 5.24 -0.98
N SER A 155 2.24 5.39 0.33
CA SER A 155 1.77 6.58 1.06
C SER A 155 2.55 7.86 0.74
N GLY A 156 3.76 7.73 0.21
CA GLY A 156 4.64 8.83 -0.20
C GLY A 156 5.98 8.30 -0.69
N ASP A 157 6.82 9.19 -1.23
CA ASP A 157 8.17 8.85 -1.66
C ASP A 157 9.12 8.71 -0.44
N PRO A 158 9.68 7.52 -0.16
CA PRO A 158 10.58 7.31 0.97
C PRO A 158 11.82 8.21 0.97
N ALA A 159 12.24 8.73 -0.20
CA ALA A 159 13.34 9.70 -0.27
C ALA A 159 12.98 11.06 0.36
N THR A 160 11.68 11.39 0.44
CA THR A 160 11.18 12.66 0.98
C THR A 160 10.55 12.52 2.37
N THR A 161 10.19 11.30 2.78
CA THR A 161 9.49 11.01 4.05
C THR A 161 10.42 10.41 5.10
N VAL A 162 11.64 10.96 5.23
CA VAL A 162 12.64 10.50 6.20
C VAL A 162 12.05 10.55 7.63
N ASP A 163 12.25 9.49 8.41
CA ASP A 163 11.77 9.32 9.79
C ASP A 163 10.25 9.23 10.01
N ARG A 164 9.45 8.96 8.96
CA ARG A 164 8.00 8.73 9.07
C ARG A 164 7.58 7.36 8.57
N SER A 165 6.42 6.89 9.01
CA SER A 165 5.89 5.60 8.56
C SER A 165 5.53 5.65 7.08
N THR A 166 6.06 4.72 6.28
CA THR A 166 5.65 4.50 4.89
C THR A 166 4.81 3.24 4.79
N VAL A 167 3.66 3.32 4.12
CA VAL A 167 2.78 2.18 3.87
C VAL A 167 2.70 1.93 2.37
N THR A 168 2.84 0.66 1.98
CA THR A 168 2.65 0.20 0.61
C THR A 168 1.49 -0.78 0.58
N LEU A 169 0.55 -0.56 -0.33
CA LEU A 169 -0.62 -1.41 -0.59
C LEU A 169 -0.53 -1.97 -2.01
N GLN A 170 -1.03 -3.18 -2.19
CA GLN A 170 -1.06 -3.84 -3.48
C GLN A 170 -2.40 -4.53 -3.68
N ALA A 171 -2.99 -4.35 -4.86
CA ALA A 171 -4.23 -5.00 -5.24
C ALA A 171 -4.24 -5.38 -6.72
N TYR A 172 -5.00 -6.42 -7.03
CA TYR A 172 -5.26 -6.85 -8.40
C TYR A 172 -6.63 -6.37 -8.83
N TYR A 173 -6.69 -5.85 -10.06
CA TYR A 173 -7.89 -5.33 -10.69
C TYR A 173 -8.15 -6.10 -11.97
N LYS A 174 -9.38 -6.60 -12.10
CA LYS A 174 -9.91 -7.17 -13.34
C LYS A 174 -10.50 -6.04 -14.18
N ARG A 175 -10.26 -6.06 -15.49
CA ARG A 175 -10.97 -5.21 -16.45
C ARG A 175 -12.28 -5.85 -16.89
#